data_AF-A0A819BB66-F1
#
_entry.id   AF-A0A819BB66-F1
#
_cell.length_a   1.000
_cell.length_b   1.000
_cell.length_c   1.000
_cell.angle_alpha   90.00
_cell.angle_beta   90.00
_cell.angle_gamma   90.00
#
_symmetry.space_group_name_H-M   'P 1'
#
loop_
_entity.id
_entity.type
_entity.pdbx_description
1 polymer ?
#
loop_
_entity_poly.entity_id
_entity_poly.type
_entity_poly.pdbx_seq_one_letter_code
_entity_poly.pdbx_strand_id
1 'polypeptide(L)'
;MLVHRHRLSENAELKSEMRRLQISSRYLSNSLYIRSRFFTKFKRCILTRYGFFIITALLTIFINEVLFYEWHRFHWPDIESLARKSTVEKLLLVADPQLIGEKDEGFFGLITRKDADRKDADRYLAKTFSQANQYIQPDWILFLGDIFDEGLSASDDEFKRYFDRFDSIFQYENREQKCIVIPGDNDVGGEYYGDKQPILRQRFRNYFGRTIALYRQNDIEYLKLDIDMLESYVDDKRAAIMEQTQNRPLSSTFRIVLNHWPLLTRPARFVKPFINELEPNLILKGDSHHFSVYVYDRINMTNRIIAREYLPQSIVSINLDQKRFIYEISVPTCSYRMGVNRIGYIVLLLDSATKTAHLAILSTPRRYISLYFYAAYGICFVINLILILLFPRRSFSKWLTFNR
;
A
#
# COMPACT_ATOMS: atom_id res chain seq x y z
N MET A 1 61.69 -86.02 3.32
CA MET A 1 60.24 -85.97 3.67
C MET A 1 59.84 -84.73 4.47
N LEU A 2 60.65 -84.22 5.41
CA LEU A 2 60.35 -83.02 6.21
C LEU A 2 60.29 -81.70 5.40
N VAL A 3 61.18 -81.49 4.44
CA VAL A 3 61.23 -80.27 3.60
C VAL A 3 59.99 -80.12 2.70
N HIS A 4 59.39 -81.22 2.26
CA HIS A 4 58.21 -81.18 1.39
C HIS A 4 56.93 -80.81 2.15
N ARG A 5 56.79 -81.25 3.41
CA ARG A 5 55.66 -80.88 4.28
C ARG A 5 55.70 -79.41 4.70
N HIS A 6 56.89 -78.85 4.93
CA HIS A 6 57.05 -77.42 5.26
C HIS A 6 56.64 -76.51 4.10
N ARG A 7 57.07 -76.83 2.87
CA ARG A 7 56.63 -76.08 1.67
C ARG A 7 55.13 -76.16 1.40
N LEU A 8 54.48 -77.25 1.81
CA LEU A 8 53.02 -77.40 1.66
C LEU A 8 52.26 -76.60 2.73
N SER A 9 52.77 -76.51 3.96
CA SER A 9 52.17 -75.65 4.99
C SER A 9 52.34 -74.17 4.69
N GLU A 10 53.54 -73.74 4.27
CA GLU A 10 53.78 -72.34 3.85
C GLU A 10 52.89 -71.94 2.67
N ASN A 11 52.73 -72.81 1.66
CA ASN A 11 51.82 -72.53 0.55
C ASN A 11 50.34 -72.49 0.95
N ALA A 12 49.94 -73.28 1.96
CA ALA A 12 48.58 -73.23 2.48
C ALA A 12 48.33 -71.95 3.28
N GLU A 13 49.32 -71.51 4.06
CA GLU A 13 49.28 -70.29 4.86
C GLU A 13 49.23 -69.04 3.98
N LEU A 14 50.08 -68.96 2.94
CA LEU A 14 50.07 -67.92 1.90
C LEU A 14 48.72 -67.85 1.18
N LYS A 15 48.12 -68.99 0.81
CA LYS A 15 46.78 -69.02 0.20
C LYS A 15 45.69 -68.53 1.16
N SER A 16 45.82 -68.82 2.45
CA SER A 16 44.89 -68.33 3.49
C SER A 16 44.98 -66.81 3.63
N GLU A 17 46.21 -66.28 3.62
CA GLU A 17 46.47 -64.85 3.80
C GLU A 17 46.03 -64.04 2.57
N MET A 18 46.31 -64.54 1.36
CA MET A 18 45.79 -63.98 0.12
C MET A 18 44.25 -63.94 0.08
N ARG A 19 43.57 -64.99 0.60
CA ARG A 19 42.10 -64.97 0.72
C ARG A 19 41.61 -63.91 1.71
N ARG A 20 42.28 -63.73 2.86
CA ARG A 20 41.91 -62.68 3.84
C ARG A 20 42.08 -61.28 3.25
N LEU A 21 43.17 -61.04 2.52
CA LEU A 21 43.42 -59.76 1.84
C LEU A 21 42.38 -59.47 0.75
N GLN A 22 41.98 -60.48 -0.04
CA GLN A 22 40.91 -60.33 -1.04
C GLN A 22 39.55 -60.04 -0.41
N ILE A 23 39.22 -60.69 0.71
CA ILE A 23 37.98 -60.42 1.45
C ILE A 23 38.01 -58.99 2.01
N SER A 24 39.09 -58.60 2.69
CA SER A 24 39.27 -57.24 3.23
C SER A 24 39.17 -56.16 2.14
N SER A 25 39.81 -56.38 0.99
CA SER A 25 39.72 -55.49 -0.17
C SER A 25 38.29 -55.35 -0.70
N ARG A 26 37.53 -56.46 -0.83
CA ARG A 26 36.11 -56.41 -1.24
C ARG A 26 35.24 -55.68 -0.21
N TYR A 27 35.50 -55.84 1.09
CA TYR A 27 34.78 -55.11 2.13
C TYR A 27 35.07 -53.60 2.08
N LEU A 28 36.33 -53.21 1.88
CA LEU A 28 36.74 -51.82 1.73
C LEU A 28 36.15 -51.18 0.45
N SER A 29 36.18 -51.87 -0.68
CA SER A 29 35.59 -51.37 -1.93
C SER A 29 34.08 -51.22 -1.84
N ASN A 30 33.39 -52.18 -1.22
CA ASN A 30 31.95 -52.09 -0.97
C ASN A 30 31.60 -50.95 0.00
N SER A 31 32.40 -50.76 1.07
CA SER A 31 32.22 -49.66 2.02
C SER A 31 32.39 -48.28 1.35
N LEU A 32 33.42 -48.11 0.51
CA LEU A 32 33.67 -46.88 -0.25
C LEU A 32 32.58 -46.64 -1.30
N TYR A 33 32.13 -47.67 -2.01
CA TYR A 33 31.04 -47.59 -2.99
C TYR A 33 29.71 -47.20 -2.33
N ILE A 34 29.36 -47.81 -1.19
CA ILE A 34 28.16 -47.48 -0.41
C ILE A 34 28.24 -46.04 0.11
N ARG A 35 29.40 -45.60 0.63
CA ARG A 35 29.62 -44.20 1.05
C ARG A 35 29.45 -43.23 -0.12
N SER A 36 30.03 -43.49 -1.28
CA SER A 36 29.89 -42.62 -2.46
C SER A 36 28.42 -42.50 -2.92
N ARG A 37 27.69 -43.62 -2.99
CA ARG A 37 26.27 -43.64 -3.39
C ARG A 37 25.37 -42.97 -2.34
N PHE A 38 25.73 -43.07 -1.06
CA PHE A 38 25.10 -42.35 0.05
C PHE A 38 25.28 -40.84 -0.09
N PHE A 39 26.51 -40.37 -0.31
CA PHE A 39 26.78 -38.94 -0.51
C PHE A 39 26.04 -38.38 -1.73
N THR A 40 25.98 -39.14 -2.83
CA THR A 40 25.25 -38.71 -4.05
C THR A 40 23.73 -38.69 -3.86
N LYS A 41 23.14 -39.69 -3.17
CA LYS A 41 21.70 -39.69 -2.84
C LYS A 41 21.33 -38.62 -1.81
N PHE A 42 22.20 -38.38 -0.84
CA PHE A 42 22.01 -37.33 0.17
C PHE A 42 22.07 -35.94 -0.48
N LYS A 43 23.10 -35.65 -1.29
CA LYS A 43 23.20 -34.42 -2.07
C LYS A 43 22.01 -34.22 -3.01
N ARG A 44 21.59 -35.25 -3.77
CA ARG A 44 20.43 -35.16 -4.66
C ARG A 44 19.13 -34.86 -3.91
N CYS A 45 18.91 -35.46 -2.74
CA CYS A 45 17.68 -35.20 -1.99
C CYS A 45 17.69 -33.87 -1.23
N ILE A 46 18.86 -33.41 -0.82
CA ILE A 46 19.05 -32.05 -0.32
C ILE A 46 18.75 -31.07 -1.45
N LEU A 47 19.35 -31.24 -2.64
CA LEU A 47 19.09 -30.40 -3.80
C LEU A 47 17.61 -30.37 -4.20
N THR A 48 16.91 -31.52 -4.20
CA THR A 48 15.49 -31.54 -4.57
C THR A 48 14.59 -30.93 -3.50
N ARG A 49 14.92 -31.05 -2.21
CA ARG A 49 14.14 -30.42 -1.13
C ARG A 49 14.37 -28.91 -1.06
N TYR A 50 15.62 -28.44 -1.15
CA TYR A 50 15.89 -27.01 -1.24
C TYR A 50 15.35 -26.43 -2.56
N GLY A 51 15.42 -27.20 -3.65
CA GLY A 51 14.79 -26.84 -4.92
C GLY A 51 13.28 -26.64 -4.79
N PHE A 52 12.57 -27.53 -4.08
CA PHE A 52 11.14 -27.37 -3.80
C PHE A 52 10.85 -26.06 -3.05
N PHE A 53 11.57 -25.76 -1.96
CA PHE A 53 11.38 -24.51 -1.21
C PHE A 53 11.79 -23.26 -1.99
N ILE A 54 12.80 -23.34 -2.85
CA ILE A 54 13.15 -22.21 -3.71
C ILE A 54 12.02 -21.96 -4.71
N ILE A 55 11.51 -23.01 -5.37
CA ILE A 55 10.42 -22.90 -6.34
C ILE A 55 9.16 -22.37 -5.68
N THR A 56 8.76 -22.92 -4.53
CA THR A 56 7.55 -22.46 -3.84
C THR A 56 7.72 -21.06 -3.27
N ALA A 57 8.91 -20.67 -2.78
CA ALA A 57 9.19 -19.28 -2.38
C ALA A 57 9.05 -18.31 -3.57
N LEU A 58 9.65 -18.64 -4.72
CA LEU A 58 9.53 -17.83 -5.93
C LEU A 58 8.07 -17.73 -6.40
N LEU A 59 7.31 -18.83 -6.33
CA LEU A 59 5.89 -18.84 -6.65
C LEU A 59 5.09 -17.96 -5.67
N THR A 60 5.36 -18.06 -4.37
CA THR A 60 4.72 -17.21 -3.35
C THR A 60 5.02 -15.73 -3.61
N ILE A 61 6.26 -15.37 -3.93
CA ILE A 61 6.63 -14.00 -4.30
C ILE A 61 5.89 -13.58 -5.57
N PHE A 62 5.86 -14.40 -6.61
CA PHE A 62 5.18 -14.07 -7.86
C PHE A 62 3.66 -13.86 -7.67
N ILE A 63 3.00 -14.73 -6.90
CA ILE A 63 1.58 -14.59 -6.60
C ILE A 63 1.31 -13.27 -5.85
N ASN A 64 2.08 -12.99 -4.80
CA ASN A 64 1.82 -11.85 -3.93
C ASN A 64 2.31 -10.52 -4.50
N GLU A 65 3.45 -10.50 -5.20
CA GLU A 65 4.05 -9.28 -5.74
C GLU A 65 3.70 -9.01 -7.20
N VAL A 66 3.03 -9.92 -7.90
CA VAL A 66 2.58 -9.70 -9.30
C VAL A 66 1.10 -10.00 -9.44
N LEU A 67 0.69 -11.26 -9.30
CA LEU A 67 -0.66 -11.69 -9.65
C LEU A 67 -1.75 -10.99 -8.83
N PHE A 68 -1.55 -10.78 -7.53
CA PHE A 68 -2.54 -10.07 -6.70
C PHE A 68 -2.74 -8.62 -7.12
N TYR A 69 -1.68 -7.92 -7.53
CA TYR A 69 -1.80 -6.54 -8.01
C TYR A 69 -2.52 -6.49 -9.35
N GLU A 70 -2.13 -7.33 -10.29
CA GLU A 70 -2.81 -7.40 -11.59
C GLU A 70 -4.26 -7.85 -11.45
N TRP A 71 -4.55 -8.81 -10.56
CA TRP A 71 -5.93 -9.23 -10.27
C TRP A 71 -6.80 -8.04 -9.86
N HIS A 72 -6.35 -7.20 -8.92
CA HIS A 72 -7.13 -6.04 -8.51
C HIS A 72 -7.31 -5.03 -9.65
N ARG A 73 -6.25 -4.79 -10.42
CA ARG A 73 -6.29 -3.92 -11.61
C ARG A 73 -7.29 -4.40 -12.66
N PHE A 74 -7.33 -5.69 -12.95
CA PHE A 74 -8.28 -6.28 -13.90
C PHE A 74 -9.75 -6.15 -13.45
N HIS A 75 -9.99 -5.94 -12.16
CA HIS A 75 -11.34 -5.75 -11.61
C HIS A 75 -11.70 -4.28 -11.40
N TRP A 76 -10.89 -3.34 -11.89
CA TRP A 76 -11.28 -1.93 -11.89
C TRP A 76 -12.45 -1.67 -12.85
N PRO A 77 -13.33 -0.71 -12.53
CA PRO A 77 -14.46 -0.36 -13.40
C PRO A 77 -13.96 0.16 -14.75
N ASP A 78 -14.54 -0.31 -15.86
CA ASP A 78 -14.24 0.25 -17.18
C ASP A 78 -14.84 1.65 -17.32
N ILE A 79 -13.97 2.66 -17.27
CA ILE A 79 -14.31 4.07 -17.36
C ILE A 79 -13.89 4.70 -18.70
N GLU A 80 -13.34 3.92 -19.62
CA GLU A 80 -12.68 4.45 -20.81
C GLU A 80 -13.66 5.22 -21.71
N SER A 81 -14.88 4.69 -21.88
CA SER A 81 -15.93 5.35 -22.66
C SER A 81 -16.34 6.73 -22.12
N LEU A 82 -16.30 6.91 -20.80
CA LEU A 82 -16.58 8.19 -20.15
C LEU A 82 -15.37 9.12 -20.24
N ALA A 83 -14.17 8.58 -20.01
CA ALA A 83 -12.92 9.34 -19.93
C ALA A 83 -12.44 9.88 -21.29
N ARG A 84 -12.83 9.28 -22.42
CA ARG A 84 -12.45 9.73 -23.77
C ARG A 84 -13.21 10.98 -24.25
N LYS A 85 -14.28 11.40 -23.56
CA LYS A 85 -15.03 12.61 -23.92
C LYS A 85 -14.15 13.85 -23.70
N SER A 86 -14.10 14.75 -24.67
CA SER A 86 -13.31 15.99 -24.57
C SER A 86 -13.83 16.97 -23.51
N THR A 87 -15.06 16.80 -23.03
CA THR A 87 -15.69 17.62 -21.99
C THR A 87 -15.35 17.14 -20.58
N VAL A 88 -14.68 16.00 -20.46
CA VAL A 88 -14.41 15.33 -19.20
C VAL A 88 -13.01 15.66 -18.69
N GLU A 89 -12.96 16.20 -17.48
CA GLU A 89 -11.73 16.39 -16.72
C GLU A 89 -11.52 15.18 -15.79
N LYS A 90 -10.33 14.60 -15.80
CA LYS A 90 -9.99 13.36 -15.10
C LYS A 90 -9.18 13.67 -13.84
N LEU A 91 -9.73 13.31 -12.69
CA LEU A 91 -9.09 13.53 -11.40
C LEU A 91 -8.75 12.18 -10.78
N LEU A 92 -7.52 12.04 -10.26
CA LEU A 92 -7.12 10.96 -9.38
C LEU A 92 -7.06 11.48 -7.95
N LEU A 93 -7.87 10.90 -7.07
CA LEU A 93 -7.94 11.28 -5.66
C LEU A 93 -7.12 10.31 -4.82
N VAL A 94 -6.22 10.86 -4.02
CA VAL A 94 -5.30 10.13 -3.13
C VAL A 94 -5.52 10.62 -1.71
N ALA A 95 -5.90 9.75 -0.78
CA ALA A 95 -6.11 10.11 0.61
C ALA A 95 -5.27 9.25 1.57
N ASP A 96 -4.83 9.88 2.66
CA ASP A 96 -4.11 9.30 3.78
C ASP A 96 -3.00 8.31 3.34
N PRO A 97 -2.05 8.72 2.48
CA PRO A 97 -0.93 7.84 2.15
C PRO A 97 -0.07 7.53 3.39
N GLN A 98 -0.04 8.43 4.39
CA GLN A 98 0.61 8.26 5.69
C GLN A 98 1.97 7.57 5.58
N LEU A 99 2.92 8.25 4.92
CA LEU A 99 4.29 7.76 4.83
C LEU A 99 4.85 7.62 6.24
N ILE A 100 5.21 6.38 6.58
CA ILE A 100 5.84 6.01 7.85
C ILE A 100 7.09 6.86 8.07
N GLY A 101 7.21 7.49 9.24
CA GLY A 101 8.37 8.27 9.64
C GLY A 101 9.53 7.41 10.19
N GLU A 102 10.48 8.04 10.89
CA GLU A 102 11.71 7.39 11.39
C GLU A 102 11.67 7.14 12.91
N LYS A 103 10.72 7.72 13.65
CA LYS A 103 10.72 7.77 15.12
C LYS A 103 9.84 6.72 15.77
N ASP A 104 8.56 6.69 15.45
CA ASP A 104 7.49 6.20 16.32
C ASP A 104 7.03 4.77 15.97
N GLU A 105 7.47 4.22 14.83
CA GLU A 105 7.08 2.87 14.40
C GLU A 105 7.98 1.77 14.98
N GLY A 106 7.42 0.67 15.48
CA GLY A 106 8.18 -0.51 15.92
C GLY A 106 7.47 -1.41 16.93
N PHE A 107 6.99 -2.58 16.49
CA PHE A 107 6.64 -3.66 17.43
C PHE A 107 7.94 -4.26 18.00
N PHE A 108 8.17 -4.10 19.31
CA PHE A 108 9.35 -4.59 20.08
C PHE A 108 10.71 -3.93 19.81
N GLY A 109 10.77 -2.69 19.30
CA GLY A 109 12.02 -1.90 19.34
C GLY A 109 13.19 -2.43 18.49
N LEU A 110 12.96 -3.35 17.55
CA LEU A 110 13.98 -3.84 16.62
C LEU A 110 14.11 -2.87 15.43
N ILE A 111 15.18 -2.07 15.41
CA ILE A 111 15.50 -1.05 14.39
C ILE A 111 15.41 -1.61 12.96
N THR A 112 15.83 -2.86 12.73
CA THR A 112 15.80 -3.52 11.41
C THR A 112 14.39 -3.73 10.85
N ARG A 113 13.36 -3.71 11.69
CA ARG A 113 11.97 -3.88 11.26
C ARG A 113 11.34 -2.56 10.81
N LYS A 114 11.75 -1.43 11.39
CA LYS A 114 11.26 -0.09 11.04
C LYS A 114 11.53 0.25 9.57
N ASP A 115 12.78 0.06 9.15
CA ASP A 115 13.18 0.33 7.76
C ASP A 115 12.53 -0.62 6.75
N ALA A 116 12.29 -1.88 7.14
CA ALA A 116 11.64 -2.86 6.29
C ALA A 116 10.16 -2.54 6.11
N ASP A 117 9.45 -2.20 7.19
CA ASP A 117 8.04 -1.82 7.17
C ASP A 117 7.85 -0.54 6.33
N ARG A 118 8.72 0.46 6.53
CA ARG A 118 8.76 1.69 5.74
C ARG A 118 8.98 1.43 4.25
N LYS A 119 9.98 0.63 3.89
CA LYS A 119 10.26 0.28 2.49
C LYS A 119 9.13 -0.54 1.85
N ASP A 120 8.47 -1.42 2.60
CA ASP A 120 7.32 -2.15 2.07
C ASP A 120 6.13 -1.23 1.83
N ALA A 121 5.84 -0.31 2.76
CA ALA A 121 4.80 0.70 2.61
C ALA A 121 5.06 1.62 1.40
N ASP A 122 6.26 2.17 1.28
CA ASP A 122 6.66 3.03 0.17
C ASP A 122 6.53 2.31 -1.18
N ARG A 123 7.02 1.07 -1.24
CA ARG A 123 6.94 0.25 -2.45
C ARG A 123 5.49 -0.09 -2.81
N TYR A 124 4.65 -0.37 -1.82
CA TYR A 124 3.23 -0.62 -2.02
C TYR A 124 2.51 0.60 -2.59
N LEU A 125 2.73 1.78 -1.99
CA LEU A 125 2.17 3.04 -2.46
C LEU A 125 2.65 3.35 -3.87
N ALA A 126 3.96 3.30 -4.12
CA ALA A 126 4.54 3.59 -5.43
C ALA A 126 3.95 2.69 -6.53
N LYS A 127 3.85 1.38 -6.25
CA LYS A 127 3.31 0.42 -7.21
C LYS A 127 1.82 0.66 -7.48
N THR A 128 1.01 0.80 -6.44
CA THR A 128 -0.45 0.93 -6.60
C THR A 128 -0.82 2.29 -7.20
N PHE A 129 -0.11 3.36 -6.81
CA PHE A 129 -0.27 4.68 -7.39
C PHE A 129 0.13 4.70 -8.86
N SER A 130 1.30 4.14 -9.21
CA SER A 130 1.72 4.07 -10.62
C SER A 130 0.71 3.32 -11.48
N GLN A 131 0.17 2.18 -11.00
CA GLN A 131 -0.89 1.47 -11.71
C GLN A 131 -2.16 2.32 -11.89
N ALA A 132 -2.58 3.05 -10.86
CA ALA A 132 -3.75 3.92 -10.92
C ALA A 132 -3.52 5.12 -11.86
N ASN A 133 -2.37 5.78 -11.76
CA ASN A 133 -1.97 6.91 -12.58
C ASN A 133 -1.88 6.52 -14.07
N GLN A 134 -1.30 5.36 -14.38
CA GLN A 134 -1.23 4.82 -15.75
C GLN A 134 -2.60 4.42 -16.29
N TYR A 135 -3.50 3.94 -15.44
CA TYR A 135 -4.83 3.51 -15.85
C TYR A 135 -5.71 4.69 -16.30
N ILE A 136 -5.68 5.81 -15.57
CA ILE A 136 -6.53 6.97 -15.83
C ILE A 136 -5.83 8.09 -16.62
N GLN A 137 -4.51 8.23 -16.50
CA GLN A 137 -3.75 9.38 -17.02
C GLN A 137 -4.45 10.71 -16.66
N PRO A 138 -4.57 11.03 -15.36
CA PRO A 138 -5.38 12.13 -14.87
C PRO A 138 -4.80 13.49 -15.24
N ASP A 139 -5.68 14.47 -15.43
CA ASP A 139 -5.33 15.89 -15.58
C ASP A 139 -4.90 16.49 -14.22
N TRP A 140 -5.57 16.05 -13.15
CA TRP A 140 -5.26 16.44 -11.77
C TRP A 140 -5.06 15.25 -10.85
N ILE A 141 -4.06 15.35 -9.99
CA ILE A 141 -3.86 14.45 -8.85
C ILE A 141 -4.08 15.25 -7.57
N LEU A 142 -5.09 14.86 -6.80
CA LEU A 142 -5.51 15.57 -5.59
C LEU A 142 -5.16 14.72 -4.37
N PHE A 143 -4.18 15.17 -3.59
CA PHE A 143 -3.81 14.58 -2.31
C PHE A 143 -4.60 15.24 -1.19
N LEU A 144 -5.38 14.43 -0.47
CA LEU A 144 -6.42 14.88 0.46
C LEU A 144 -5.98 14.81 1.93
N GLY A 145 -4.72 15.15 2.21
CA GLY A 145 -4.17 15.23 3.56
C GLY A 145 -3.59 13.92 4.09
N ASP A 146 -3.00 14.03 5.28
CA ASP A 146 -2.29 12.97 5.98
C ASP A 146 -1.21 12.32 5.12
N ILE A 147 -0.34 13.20 4.63
CA ILE A 147 0.77 12.80 3.76
C ILE A 147 1.81 12.01 4.56
N PHE A 148 2.11 12.48 5.77
CA PHE A 148 3.11 11.89 6.66
C PHE A 148 2.46 11.45 7.98
N ASP A 149 2.88 10.28 8.47
CA ASP A 149 2.48 9.76 9.79
C ASP A 149 3.10 10.58 10.93
N GLU A 150 4.37 11.00 10.76
CA GLU A 150 5.13 11.77 11.75
C GLU A 150 5.33 13.24 11.34
N GLY A 151 4.41 13.81 10.54
CA GLY A 151 4.55 15.17 10.02
C GLY A 151 4.67 16.25 11.10
N LEU A 152 4.08 16.03 12.28
CA LEU A 152 4.13 16.94 13.43
C LEU A 152 5.45 16.88 14.19
N SER A 153 5.93 15.67 14.49
CA SER A 153 7.10 15.43 15.34
C SER A 153 8.42 15.46 14.57
N ALA A 154 8.38 15.47 13.23
CA ALA A 154 9.56 15.58 12.38
C ALA A 154 10.37 16.86 12.66
N SER A 155 11.69 16.73 12.70
CA SER A 155 12.64 17.83 12.48
C SER A 155 12.60 18.28 11.02
N ASP A 156 13.17 19.43 10.70
CA ASP A 156 13.18 19.94 9.32
C ASP A 156 13.94 19.03 8.36
N ASP A 157 15.02 18.39 8.82
CA ASP A 157 15.78 17.41 8.03
C ASP A 157 14.99 16.12 7.80
N GLU A 158 14.24 15.64 8.80
CA GLU A 158 13.35 14.48 8.65
C GLU A 158 12.21 14.80 7.69
N PHE A 159 11.57 15.96 7.84
CA PHE A 159 10.48 16.40 6.96
C PHE A 159 10.96 16.50 5.51
N LYS A 160 12.18 17.02 5.28
CA LYS A 160 12.79 17.02 3.94
C LYS A 160 12.92 15.61 3.38
N ARG A 161 13.44 14.66 4.17
CA ARG A 161 13.56 13.25 3.72
C ARG A 161 12.18 12.61 3.46
N TYR A 162 11.17 12.97 4.24
CA TYR A 162 9.80 12.49 4.02
C TYR A 162 9.23 13.06 2.71
N PHE A 163 9.49 14.34 2.43
CA PHE A 163 9.13 14.97 1.17
C PHE A 163 9.85 14.35 -0.02
N ASP A 164 11.17 14.13 0.06
CA ASP A 164 11.93 13.49 -1.01
C ASP A 164 11.38 12.08 -1.31
N ARG A 165 10.94 11.34 -0.27
CA ARG A 165 10.25 10.06 -0.42
C ARG A 165 8.89 10.22 -1.09
N PHE A 166 8.07 11.16 -0.65
CA PHE A 166 6.78 11.47 -1.27
C PHE A 166 6.93 11.72 -2.77
N ASP A 167 7.86 12.60 -3.17
CA ASP A 167 8.13 12.93 -4.57
C ASP A 167 8.59 11.69 -5.36
N SER A 168 9.42 10.84 -4.75
CA SER A 168 9.89 9.61 -5.38
C SER A 168 8.80 8.53 -5.57
N ILE A 169 7.80 8.49 -4.69
CA ILE A 169 6.72 7.51 -4.69
C ILE A 169 5.62 7.92 -5.66
N PHE A 170 5.26 9.20 -5.66
CA PHE A 170 4.12 9.74 -6.39
C PHE A 170 4.53 10.45 -7.69
N GLN A 171 5.28 9.73 -8.53
CA GLN A 171 5.79 10.27 -9.78
C GLN A 171 4.67 10.48 -10.82
N TYR A 172 4.73 11.63 -11.49
CA TYR A 172 3.85 11.95 -12.61
C TYR A 172 4.27 11.20 -13.87
N GLU A 173 3.30 10.71 -14.65
CA GLU A 173 3.51 10.03 -15.93
C GLU A 173 3.65 11.05 -17.08
N ASN A 174 3.06 12.24 -16.95
CA ASN A 174 3.17 13.34 -17.91
C ASN A 174 3.47 14.66 -17.20
N ARG A 175 4.28 15.54 -17.82
CA ARG A 175 4.63 16.88 -17.33
C ARG A 175 3.46 17.85 -17.27
N GLU A 176 2.37 17.56 -17.97
CA GLU A 176 1.15 18.39 -17.97
C GLU A 176 0.23 18.11 -16.77
N GLN A 177 0.45 17.00 -16.05
CA GLN A 177 -0.36 16.65 -14.89
C GLN A 177 -0.19 17.70 -13.80
N LYS A 178 -1.31 18.16 -13.24
CA LYS A 178 -1.31 19.13 -12.15
C LYS A 178 -1.57 18.42 -10.83
N CYS A 179 -1.05 18.99 -9.76
CA CYS A 179 -1.19 18.42 -8.42
C CYS A 179 -1.64 19.48 -7.42
N ILE A 180 -2.59 19.09 -6.56
CA ILE A 180 -2.95 19.84 -5.36
C ILE A 180 -2.78 18.92 -4.17
N VAL A 181 -1.99 19.36 -3.19
CA VAL A 181 -1.81 18.66 -1.92
C VAL A 181 -2.38 19.51 -0.81
N ILE A 182 -3.39 19.02 -0.09
CA ILE A 182 -3.92 19.69 1.11
C ILE A 182 -3.32 19.06 2.37
N PRO A 183 -3.19 19.79 3.49
CA PRO A 183 -2.69 19.21 4.72
C PRO A 183 -3.77 18.41 5.46
N GLY A 184 -3.38 17.32 6.12
CA GLY A 184 -4.17 16.66 7.17
C GLY A 184 -3.72 17.04 8.57
N ASP A 185 -4.33 16.45 9.60
CA ASP A 185 -3.97 16.74 10.98
C ASP A 185 -2.61 16.16 11.38
N ASN A 186 -2.15 15.06 10.76
CA ASN A 186 -0.79 14.54 10.99
C ASN A 186 0.29 15.38 10.29
N ASP A 187 -0.09 16.26 9.36
CA ASP A 187 0.85 17.13 8.65
C ASP A 187 1.07 18.49 9.34
N VAL A 188 -0.02 19.10 9.85
CA VAL A 188 0.02 20.48 10.39
C VAL A 188 -0.63 20.66 11.77
N GLY A 189 -1.14 19.58 12.36
CA GLY A 189 -1.77 19.56 13.68
C GLY A 189 -3.27 19.80 13.61
N GLY A 190 -3.91 20.02 14.76
CA GLY A 190 -5.35 20.19 14.86
C GLY A 190 -5.94 19.40 16.03
N GLU A 191 -7.20 19.02 15.90
CA GLU A 191 -8.08 18.53 16.97
C GLU A 191 -7.43 17.66 18.07
N TYR A 192 -6.77 16.56 17.72
CA TYR A 192 -6.14 15.65 18.70
C TYR A 192 -4.81 16.14 19.27
N TYR A 193 -4.15 17.08 18.58
CA TYR A 193 -2.78 17.53 18.88
C TYR A 193 -2.70 19.00 19.34
N GLY A 194 -3.85 19.67 19.52
CA GLY A 194 -3.96 21.07 19.92
C GLY A 194 -3.97 22.05 18.74
N ASP A 195 -3.89 23.35 19.04
CA ASP A 195 -3.91 24.40 18.01
C ASP A 195 -2.79 24.19 16.99
N LYS A 196 -3.17 24.18 15.70
CA LYS A 196 -2.23 24.14 14.57
C LYS A 196 -1.19 25.24 14.72
N GLN A 197 0.03 24.86 15.06
CA GLN A 197 1.10 25.83 15.30
C GLN A 197 1.50 26.52 13.99
N PRO A 198 1.73 27.85 13.98
CA PRO A 198 2.12 28.57 12.77
C PRO A 198 3.34 27.98 12.04
N ILE A 199 4.29 27.44 12.80
CA ILE A 199 5.50 26.81 12.26
C ILE A 199 5.20 25.57 11.40
N LEU A 200 4.21 24.75 11.80
CA LEU A 200 3.86 23.52 11.06
C LEU A 200 3.20 23.87 9.73
N ARG A 201 2.28 24.85 9.72
CA ARG A 201 1.67 25.37 8.49
C ARG A 201 2.73 26.02 7.58
N GLN A 202 3.68 26.75 8.15
CA GLN A 202 4.77 27.34 7.39
C GLN A 202 5.64 26.26 6.75
N ARG A 203 6.00 25.22 7.49
CA ARG A 203 6.80 24.10 6.99
C ARG A 203 6.08 23.38 5.85
N PHE A 204 4.82 23.00 6.04
CA PHE A 204 4.00 22.42 4.98
C PHE A 204 3.95 23.32 3.74
N ARG A 205 3.78 24.63 3.95
CA ARG A 205 3.74 25.62 2.86
C ARG A 205 5.04 25.69 2.07
N ASN A 206 6.19 25.51 2.70
CA ASN A 206 7.48 25.54 2.02
C ASN A 206 7.64 24.40 1.00
N TYR A 207 6.97 23.27 1.21
CA TYR A 207 7.05 22.08 0.35
C TYR A 207 5.85 21.91 -0.60
N PHE A 208 4.64 22.23 -0.12
CA PHE A 208 3.38 21.97 -0.85
C PHE A 208 2.59 23.24 -1.22
N GLY A 209 3.20 24.42 -1.01
CA GLY A 209 2.57 25.71 -1.28
C GLY A 209 1.48 26.08 -0.26
N ARG A 210 0.80 27.22 -0.51
CA ARG A 210 -0.18 27.80 0.42
C ARG A 210 -1.25 26.77 0.85
N THR A 211 -1.59 26.75 2.13
CA THR A 211 -2.63 25.86 2.69
C THR A 211 -4.05 26.27 2.31
N ILE A 212 -4.25 27.53 1.90
CA ILE A 212 -5.47 28.05 1.29
C ILE A 212 -5.11 28.63 -0.07
N ALA A 213 -5.71 28.11 -1.14
CA ALA A 213 -5.43 28.54 -2.50
C ALA A 213 -6.58 28.20 -3.45
N LEU A 214 -6.77 29.01 -4.49
CA LEU A 214 -7.75 28.78 -5.53
C LEU A 214 -7.05 28.47 -6.85
N TYR A 215 -7.34 27.31 -7.41
CA TYR A 215 -6.87 26.91 -8.73
C TYR A 215 -8.03 26.92 -9.71
N ARG A 216 -7.75 27.29 -10.96
CA ARG A 216 -8.76 27.35 -12.02
C ARG A 216 -8.28 26.55 -13.22
N GLN A 217 -9.18 25.74 -13.74
CA GLN A 217 -8.98 25.05 -15.01
C GLN A 217 -10.35 24.90 -15.66
N ASN A 218 -10.44 25.33 -16.92
CA ASN A 218 -11.72 25.39 -17.64
C ASN A 218 -12.76 26.18 -16.81
N ASP A 219 -13.99 25.68 -16.72
CA ASP A 219 -15.06 26.25 -15.90
C ASP A 219 -15.10 25.68 -14.46
N ILE A 220 -13.99 25.08 -14.00
CA ILE A 220 -13.86 24.45 -12.68
C ILE A 220 -12.90 25.24 -11.79
N GLU A 221 -13.36 25.52 -10.58
CA GLU A 221 -12.56 26.08 -9.50
C GLU A 221 -12.27 25.01 -8.44
N TYR A 222 -10.99 24.85 -8.10
CA TYR A 222 -10.52 23.99 -7.01
C TYR A 222 -10.07 24.86 -5.84
N LEU A 223 -10.85 24.88 -4.78
CA LEU A 223 -10.56 25.63 -3.56
C LEU A 223 -9.91 24.70 -2.54
N LYS A 224 -8.58 24.79 -2.44
CA LYS A 224 -7.78 24.14 -1.40
C LYS A 224 -7.98 24.87 -0.09
N LEU A 225 -8.33 24.12 0.97
CA LEU A 225 -8.59 24.63 2.31
C LEU A 225 -7.80 23.84 3.37
N ASP A 226 -7.64 24.49 4.52
CA ASP A 226 -7.12 23.93 5.76
C ASP A 226 -8.07 24.33 6.90
N ILE A 227 -9.22 23.64 6.98
CA ILE A 227 -10.28 23.85 7.97
C ILE A 227 -10.50 22.54 8.76
N ASP A 228 -10.69 22.68 10.06
CA ASP A 228 -10.90 21.65 11.08
C ASP A 228 -12.16 21.93 11.95
N MET A 229 -12.38 21.13 12.99
CA MET A 229 -13.59 21.17 13.82
C MET A 229 -13.68 22.34 14.82
N LEU A 230 -12.58 22.98 15.22
CA LEU A 230 -12.52 23.90 16.36
C LEU A 230 -12.61 25.39 15.95
N GLU A 231 -13.65 25.76 15.19
CA GLU A 231 -13.94 27.15 14.78
C GLU A 231 -13.03 27.74 13.67
N SER A 232 -12.40 26.94 12.83
CA SER A 232 -11.50 27.45 11.78
C SER A 232 -12.14 28.12 10.54
N TYR A 233 -13.44 28.41 10.55
CA TYR A 233 -14.05 29.35 9.61
C TYR A 233 -14.44 30.66 10.32
N VAL A 234 -13.48 31.21 11.06
CA VAL A 234 -13.57 32.53 11.72
C VAL A 234 -12.55 33.49 11.11
N ASP A 235 -12.86 34.78 11.25
CA ASP A 235 -12.13 35.99 10.86
C ASP A 235 -10.95 35.79 9.89
N ASP A 236 -9.75 35.42 10.38
CA ASP A 236 -8.53 35.36 9.57
C ASP A 236 -8.58 34.32 8.44
N LYS A 237 -9.09 33.11 8.71
CA LYS A 237 -9.19 32.06 7.69
C LYS A 237 -10.28 32.39 6.68
N ARG A 238 -11.40 32.92 7.15
CA ARG A 238 -12.46 33.42 6.26
C ARG A 238 -11.94 34.55 5.38
N ALA A 239 -11.19 35.51 5.94
CA ALA A 239 -10.57 36.60 5.20
C ALA A 239 -9.59 36.10 4.14
N ALA A 240 -8.72 35.15 4.48
CA ALA A 240 -7.79 34.53 3.52
C ALA A 240 -8.53 33.83 2.37
N ILE A 241 -9.61 33.10 2.68
CA ILE A 241 -10.46 32.44 1.67
C ILE A 241 -11.12 33.49 0.77
N MET A 242 -11.70 34.54 1.36
CA MET A 242 -12.35 35.62 0.64
C MET A 242 -11.39 36.43 -0.24
N GLU A 243 -10.15 36.61 0.22
CA GLU A 243 -9.07 37.19 -0.58
C GLU A 243 -8.79 36.34 -1.84
N GLN A 244 -8.66 35.01 -1.67
CA GLN A 244 -8.42 34.11 -2.81
C GLN A 244 -9.60 34.09 -3.80
N THR A 245 -10.84 34.16 -3.30
CA THR A 245 -12.05 34.18 -4.14
C THR A 245 -12.40 35.58 -4.68
N GLN A 246 -11.61 36.61 -4.33
CA GLN A 246 -11.87 38.02 -4.66
C GLN A 246 -13.27 38.50 -4.24
N ASN A 247 -13.82 37.96 -3.15
CA ASN A 247 -15.20 38.20 -2.69
C ASN A 247 -16.27 37.94 -3.77
N ARG A 248 -15.99 37.14 -4.80
CA ARG A 248 -16.96 36.87 -5.87
C ARG A 248 -17.85 35.68 -5.49
N PRO A 249 -19.17 35.89 -5.26
CA PRO A 249 -20.13 34.78 -5.26
C PRO A 249 -20.23 34.20 -6.68
N LEU A 250 -20.36 32.88 -6.80
CA LEU A 250 -20.22 32.20 -8.08
C LEU A 250 -21.56 31.97 -8.75
N SER A 251 -21.79 32.64 -9.88
CA SER A 251 -22.95 32.34 -10.72
C SER A 251 -22.64 31.55 -12.00
N SER A 252 -21.38 31.23 -12.32
CA SER A 252 -21.04 30.55 -13.59
C SER A 252 -20.03 29.38 -13.54
N THR A 253 -19.23 29.20 -12.49
CA THR A 253 -18.18 28.15 -12.44
C THR A 253 -18.48 27.05 -11.42
N PHE A 254 -18.08 25.82 -11.74
CA PHE A 254 -18.21 24.64 -10.89
C PHE A 254 -17.16 24.67 -9.78
N ARG A 255 -17.56 24.77 -8.50
CA ARG A 255 -16.59 24.84 -7.38
C ARG A 255 -16.48 23.52 -6.63
N ILE A 256 -15.25 23.03 -6.56
CA ILE A 256 -14.84 21.87 -5.79
C ILE A 256 -14.00 22.35 -4.61
N VAL A 257 -14.44 22.02 -3.40
CA VAL A 257 -13.65 22.28 -2.20
C VAL A 257 -12.84 21.04 -1.85
N LEU A 258 -11.58 21.26 -1.51
CA LEU A 258 -10.66 20.24 -1.03
C LEU A 258 -10.35 20.54 0.44
N ASN A 259 -10.79 19.68 1.35
CA ASN A 259 -10.52 19.82 2.77
C ASN A 259 -10.34 18.43 3.40
N HIS A 260 -9.33 18.24 4.24
CA HIS A 260 -9.07 16.92 4.82
C HIS A 260 -10.22 16.46 5.73
N TRP A 261 -10.65 17.34 6.64
CA TRP A 261 -11.74 17.07 7.58
C TRP A 261 -13.13 17.21 6.93
N PRO A 262 -14.13 16.44 7.40
CA PRO A 262 -15.50 16.55 6.94
C PRO A 262 -16.11 17.91 7.29
N LEU A 263 -16.88 18.45 6.35
CA LEU A 263 -17.55 19.74 6.49
C LEU A 263 -19.07 19.56 6.59
N LEU A 264 -19.68 18.71 5.78
CA LEU A 264 -21.15 18.57 5.72
C LEU A 264 -21.77 17.76 6.86
N THR A 265 -20.97 17.00 7.61
CA THR A 265 -21.43 16.26 8.78
C THR A 265 -21.47 17.11 10.05
N ARG A 266 -20.98 18.35 10.00
CA ARG A 266 -20.91 19.26 11.15
C ARG A 266 -22.26 19.90 11.47
N PRO A 267 -22.46 20.41 12.70
CA PRO A 267 -23.66 21.15 13.05
C PRO A 267 -23.93 22.32 12.11
N ALA A 268 -25.20 22.52 11.74
CA ALA A 268 -25.61 23.49 10.71
C ALA A 268 -25.09 24.93 10.95
N ARG A 269 -24.90 25.34 12.21
CA ARG A 269 -24.35 26.67 12.56
C ARG A 269 -22.95 26.93 11.99
N PHE A 270 -22.14 25.89 11.82
CA PHE A 270 -20.78 26.00 11.26
C PHE A 270 -20.80 25.83 9.74
N VAL A 271 -21.69 24.98 9.25
CA VAL A 271 -21.77 24.63 7.83
C VAL A 271 -22.46 25.72 7.01
N LYS A 272 -23.45 26.41 7.58
CA LYS A 272 -24.28 27.39 6.85
C LYS A 272 -23.49 28.60 6.34
N PRO A 273 -22.65 29.30 7.15
CA PRO A 273 -21.84 30.40 6.64
C PRO A 273 -20.92 29.96 5.51
N PHE A 274 -20.25 28.81 5.70
CA PHE A 274 -19.37 28.19 4.71
C PHE A 274 -20.12 27.89 3.40
N ILE A 275 -21.27 27.22 3.46
CA ILE A 275 -22.07 26.87 2.26
C ILE A 275 -22.54 28.12 1.52
N ASN A 276 -22.99 29.14 2.26
CA ASN A 276 -23.57 30.35 1.66
C ASN A 276 -22.50 31.22 0.99
N GLU A 277 -21.31 31.30 1.57
CA GLU A 277 -20.24 32.15 1.06
C GLU A 277 -19.43 31.46 -0.04
N LEU A 278 -19.19 30.15 0.09
CA LEU A 278 -18.40 29.42 -0.88
C LEU A 278 -19.22 28.74 -1.96
N GLU A 279 -20.51 28.51 -1.73
CA GLU A 279 -21.41 27.86 -2.68
C GLU A 279 -20.83 26.60 -3.36
N PRO A 280 -20.25 25.65 -2.61
CA PRO A 280 -19.61 24.49 -3.22
C PRO A 280 -20.63 23.58 -3.92
N ASN A 281 -20.23 23.00 -5.05
CA ASN A 281 -20.98 21.93 -5.70
C ASN A 281 -20.53 20.56 -5.18
N LEU A 282 -19.23 20.42 -4.92
CA LEU A 282 -18.60 19.18 -4.48
C LEU A 282 -17.54 19.48 -3.42
N ILE A 283 -17.45 18.61 -2.43
CA ILE A 283 -16.42 18.62 -1.39
C ILE A 283 -15.70 17.28 -1.43
N LEU A 284 -14.38 17.29 -1.47
CA LEU A 284 -13.54 16.09 -1.45
C LEU A 284 -12.73 16.08 -0.15
N LYS A 285 -12.77 14.95 0.56
CA LYS A 285 -12.10 14.80 1.85
C LYS A 285 -11.36 13.47 2.01
N GLY A 286 -10.44 13.42 2.97
CA GLY A 286 -9.78 12.20 3.46
C GLY A 286 -10.29 11.85 4.86
N ASP A 287 -9.36 11.67 5.81
CA ASP A 287 -9.55 11.56 7.26
C ASP A 287 -10.24 10.26 7.73
N SER A 288 -11.38 9.90 7.15
CA SER A 288 -12.14 8.75 7.65
C SER A 288 -11.56 7.39 7.25
N HIS A 289 -10.57 7.38 6.35
CA HIS A 289 -10.00 6.19 5.69
C HIS A 289 -11.00 5.32 4.91
N HIS A 290 -12.27 5.70 4.86
CA HIS A 290 -13.35 4.92 4.27
C HIS A 290 -14.07 5.70 3.17
N PHE A 291 -14.47 4.97 2.13
CA PHE A 291 -15.31 5.53 1.08
C PHE A 291 -16.71 5.84 1.62
N SER A 292 -17.19 7.05 1.35
CA SER A 292 -18.60 7.37 1.48
C SER A 292 -18.97 8.60 0.67
N VAL A 293 -20.25 8.71 0.32
CA VAL A 293 -20.82 9.89 -0.35
C VAL A 293 -21.94 10.43 0.51
N TYR A 294 -21.75 11.63 1.02
CA TYR A 294 -22.76 12.41 1.73
C TYR A 294 -23.45 13.35 0.76
N VAL A 295 -24.75 13.54 0.97
CA VAL A 295 -25.52 14.59 0.31
C VAL A 295 -26.11 15.49 1.38
N TYR A 296 -25.93 16.79 1.23
CA TYR A 296 -26.55 17.83 2.04
C TYR A 296 -27.63 18.54 1.24
N ASP A 297 -28.86 18.57 1.77
CA ASP A 297 -29.99 19.30 1.20
C ASP A 297 -30.01 20.72 1.77
N ARG A 298 -29.71 21.72 0.94
CA ARG A 298 -29.67 23.13 1.36
C ARG A 298 -31.02 23.66 1.85
N ILE A 299 -32.14 23.09 1.36
CA ILE A 299 -33.48 23.56 1.71
C ILE A 299 -33.88 23.00 3.07
N ASN A 300 -33.75 21.69 3.24
CA ASN A 300 -34.15 21.00 4.46
C ASN A 300 -33.08 21.06 5.55
N MET A 301 -31.86 21.49 5.22
CA MET A 301 -30.69 21.53 6.09
C MET A 301 -30.36 20.17 6.72
N THR A 302 -30.59 19.10 5.97
CA THR A 302 -30.32 17.72 6.38
C THR A 302 -29.17 17.15 5.58
N ASN A 303 -28.39 16.27 6.21
CA ASN A 303 -27.44 15.42 5.53
C ASN A 303 -27.90 13.96 5.58
N ARG A 304 -27.50 13.19 4.58
CA ARG A 304 -27.61 11.74 4.60
C ARG A 304 -26.49 11.13 3.77
N ILE A 305 -26.23 9.85 4.01
CA ILE A 305 -25.26 9.11 3.22
C ILE A 305 -25.99 8.33 2.13
N ILE A 306 -25.53 8.48 0.89
CA ILE A 306 -26.13 7.82 -0.28
C ILE A 306 -25.28 6.66 -0.79
N ALA A 307 -24.00 6.59 -0.39
CA ALA A 307 -23.14 5.44 -0.62
C ALA A 307 -22.15 5.28 0.55
N ARG A 308 -22.03 4.07 1.08
CA ARG A 308 -21.00 3.66 2.09
C ARG A 308 -20.16 2.47 1.62
N GLU A 309 -20.67 1.76 0.63
CA GLU A 309 -20.02 0.62 0.05
C GLU A 309 -20.04 0.78 -1.47
N TYR A 310 -19.06 0.15 -2.10
CA TYR A 310 -19.00 0.04 -3.53
C TYR A 310 -19.03 -1.42 -3.92
N LEU A 311 -19.78 -1.71 -4.97
CA LEU A 311 -19.68 -2.97 -5.66
C LEU A 311 -18.41 -2.93 -6.52
N PRO A 312 -17.66 -4.04 -6.63
CA PRO A 312 -16.60 -4.15 -7.63
C PRO A 312 -17.13 -3.72 -9.01
N GLN A 313 -16.30 -3.03 -9.79
CA GLN A 313 -16.64 -2.55 -11.14
C GLN A 313 -17.85 -1.59 -11.23
N SER A 314 -18.31 -1.01 -10.12
CA SER A 314 -19.40 -0.02 -10.16
C SER A 314 -18.90 1.41 -10.33
N ILE A 315 -19.71 2.21 -11.02
CA ILE A 315 -19.51 3.64 -11.21
C ILE A 315 -20.68 4.36 -10.53
N VAL A 316 -20.38 5.26 -9.59
CA VAL A 316 -21.39 6.10 -8.95
C VAL A 316 -21.47 7.41 -9.72
N SER A 317 -22.66 7.76 -10.21
CA SER A 317 -22.88 9.01 -10.95
C SER A 317 -23.67 9.99 -10.10
N ILE A 318 -23.20 11.24 -10.03
CA ILE A 318 -23.78 12.31 -9.24
C ILE A 318 -24.09 13.48 -10.17
N ASN A 319 -25.32 13.99 -10.11
CA ASN A 319 -25.70 15.22 -10.81
C ASN A 319 -25.35 16.42 -9.92
N LEU A 320 -24.52 17.32 -10.44
CA LEU A 320 -24.00 18.46 -9.69
C LEU A 320 -24.60 19.80 -10.14
N ASP A 321 -25.50 19.81 -11.13
CA ASP A 321 -26.20 21.01 -11.60
C ASP A 321 -27.26 21.49 -10.60
N GLN A 322 -27.70 20.60 -9.71
CA GLN A 322 -28.73 20.92 -8.73
C GLN A 322 -28.15 21.75 -7.59
N LYS A 323 -28.30 23.09 -7.66
CA LYS A 323 -27.94 24.02 -6.57
C LYS A 323 -28.49 23.63 -5.20
N ARG A 324 -29.59 22.85 -5.16
CA ARG A 324 -30.19 22.33 -3.92
C ARG A 324 -29.27 21.40 -3.14
N PHE A 325 -28.48 20.56 -3.82
CA PHE A 325 -27.69 19.52 -3.16
C PHE A 325 -26.21 19.84 -3.22
N ILE A 326 -25.51 19.53 -2.14
CA ILE A 326 -24.04 19.55 -2.07
C ILE A 326 -23.60 18.13 -1.75
N TYR A 327 -22.59 17.66 -2.45
CA TYR A 327 -22.04 16.34 -2.22
C TYR A 327 -20.69 16.45 -1.53
N GLU A 328 -20.46 15.61 -0.53
CA GLU A 328 -19.15 15.43 0.11
C GLU A 328 -18.72 13.98 -0.08
N ILE A 329 -17.59 13.80 -0.77
CA ILE A 329 -17.00 12.49 -1.04
C ILE A 329 -15.86 12.29 -0.06
N SER A 330 -15.99 11.25 0.74
CA SER A 330 -14.89 10.71 1.53
C SER A 330 -14.11 9.71 0.70
N VAL A 331 -12.83 9.99 0.50
CA VAL A 331 -11.92 9.13 -0.25
C VAL A 331 -11.33 8.10 0.71
N PRO A 332 -11.33 6.80 0.35
CA PRO A 332 -10.69 5.79 1.19
C PRO A 332 -9.18 6.03 1.23
N THR A 333 -8.55 5.59 2.31
CA THR A 333 -7.07 5.61 2.37
C THR A 333 -6.48 4.72 1.27
N CYS A 334 -5.36 5.15 0.71
CA CYS A 334 -4.54 4.33 -0.18
C CYS A 334 -3.49 3.49 0.58
N SER A 335 -3.29 3.75 1.87
CA SER A 335 -2.31 3.07 2.71
C SER A 335 -2.90 1.86 3.40
N TYR A 336 -2.25 0.70 3.27
CA TYR A 336 -2.64 -0.48 4.05
C TYR A 336 -2.29 -0.35 5.54
N ARG A 337 -1.51 0.67 5.93
CA ARG A 337 -1.09 0.85 7.32
C ARG A 337 -2.23 1.32 8.23
N MET A 338 -3.28 1.91 7.67
CA MET A 338 -4.47 2.36 8.41
C MET A 338 -5.32 1.24 9.02
N GLY A 339 -4.99 -0.03 8.74
CA GLY A 339 -5.70 -1.16 9.34
C GLY A 339 -7.12 -1.37 8.81
N VAL A 340 -7.52 -0.67 7.74
CA VAL A 340 -8.82 -0.84 7.09
C VAL A 340 -8.76 -1.80 5.90
N ASN A 341 -9.86 -2.52 5.66
CA ASN A 341 -9.89 -3.61 4.67
C ASN A 341 -10.16 -3.15 3.23
N ARG A 342 -10.74 -1.96 3.04
CA ARG A 342 -11.14 -1.43 1.74
C ARG A 342 -10.36 -0.14 1.49
N ILE A 343 -9.26 -0.30 0.76
CA ILE A 343 -8.30 0.75 0.44
C ILE A 343 -8.20 0.92 -1.07
N GLY A 344 -7.74 2.09 -1.50
CA GLY A 344 -7.48 2.36 -2.90
C GLY A 344 -7.52 3.83 -3.23
N TYR A 345 -7.75 4.12 -4.51
CA TYR A 345 -7.86 5.46 -5.05
C TYR A 345 -9.26 5.69 -5.61
N ILE A 346 -9.65 6.96 -5.79
CA ILE A 346 -10.85 7.30 -6.54
C ILE A 346 -10.45 7.97 -7.85
N VAL A 347 -11.00 7.48 -8.95
CA VAL A 347 -11.10 8.24 -10.18
C VAL A 347 -12.41 9.03 -10.14
N LEU A 348 -12.30 10.34 -10.35
CA LEU A 348 -13.42 11.24 -10.46
C LEU A 348 -13.38 11.89 -11.84
N LEU A 349 -14.37 11.56 -12.67
CA LEU A 349 -14.57 12.14 -13.99
C LEU A 349 -15.61 13.24 -13.90
N LEU A 350 -15.22 14.46 -14.26
CA LEU A 350 -16.10 15.63 -14.23
C LEU A 350 -16.50 16.00 -15.65
N ASP A 351 -17.74 15.73 -16.03
CA ASP A 351 -18.27 16.11 -17.34
C ASP A 351 -18.87 17.52 -17.24
N SER A 352 -18.16 18.49 -17.81
CA SER A 352 -18.57 19.90 -17.78
C SER A 352 -19.84 20.17 -18.59
N ALA A 353 -20.11 19.38 -19.64
CA ALA A 353 -21.28 19.56 -20.50
C ALA A 353 -22.59 19.15 -19.81
N THR A 354 -22.56 18.05 -19.05
CA THR A 354 -23.72 17.53 -18.31
C THR A 354 -23.72 17.93 -16.84
N LYS A 355 -22.64 18.54 -16.35
CA LYS A 355 -22.38 18.84 -14.93
C LYS A 355 -22.59 17.62 -14.04
N THR A 356 -22.03 16.50 -14.46
CA THR A 356 -22.08 15.23 -13.73
C THR A 356 -20.69 14.78 -13.29
N ALA A 357 -20.63 14.19 -12.11
CA ALA A 357 -19.45 13.53 -11.57
C ALA A 357 -19.65 12.03 -11.66
N HIS A 358 -18.69 11.31 -12.26
CA HIS A 358 -18.65 9.86 -12.24
C HIS A 358 -17.48 9.39 -11.39
N LEU A 359 -17.76 8.60 -10.37
CA LEU A 359 -16.80 8.11 -9.39
C LEU A 359 -16.57 6.62 -9.63
N ALA A 360 -15.31 6.23 -9.70
CA ALA A 360 -14.87 4.84 -9.76
C ALA A 360 -13.79 4.59 -8.73
N ILE A 361 -13.91 3.53 -7.94
CA ILE A 361 -12.90 3.18 -6.94
C ILE A 361 -11.93 2.17 -7.55
N LEU A 362 -10.65 2.55 -7.57
CA LEU A 362 -9.54 1.69 -7.95
C LEU A 362 -9.06 0.97 -6.69
N SER A 363 -9.73 -0.14 -6.37
CA SER A 363 -9.38 -0.93 -5.18
C SER A 363 -7.99 -1.54 -5.31
N THR A 364 -7.20 -1.51 -4.23
CA THR A 364 -5.84 -2.05 -4.21
C THR A 364 -5.74 -3.34 -3.37
N PRO A 365 -4.68 -4.15 -3.55
CA PRO A 365 -4.54 -5.41 -2.83
C PRO A 365 -4.44 -5.23 -1.32
N ARG A 366 -5.09 -6.10 -0.55
CA ARG A 366 -4.95 -6.13 0.92
C ARG A 366 -3.57 -6.65 1.33
N ARG A 367 -2.62 -5.76 1.53
CA ARG A 367 -1.20 -6.11 1.77
C ARG A 367 -1.00 -7.07 2.96
N TYR A 368 -1.75 -6.91 4.04
CA TYR A 368 -1.66 -7.81 5.19
C TYR A 368 -1.92 -9.27 4.85
N ILE A 369 -2.79 -9.58 3.89
CA ILE A 369 -3.01 -10.95 3.42
C ILE A 369 -1.69 -11.53 2.88
N SER A 370 -0.99 -10.77 2.02
CA SER A 370 0.31 -11.18 1.50
C SER A 370 1.37 -11.35 2.60
N LEU A 371 1.41 -10.43 3.57
CA LEU A 371 2.33 -10.52 4.71
C LEU A 371 2.06 -11.76 5.56
N TYR A 372 0.79 -12.12 5.80
CA TYR A 372 0.43 -13.37 6.49
C TYR A 372 0.80 -14.61 5.68
N PHE A 373 0.65 -14.58 4.36
CA PHE A 373 1.13 -15.68 3.50
C PHE A 373 2.65 -15.86 3.60
N TYR A 374 3.43 -14.77 3.59
CA TYR A 374 4.87 -14.83 3.78
C TYR A 374 5.26 -15.36 5.16
N ALA A 375 4.59 -14.90 6.21
CA ALA A 375 4.83 -15.39 7.56
C ALA A 375 4.53 -16.89 7.68
N ALA A 376 3.37 -17.34 7.18
CA ALA A 376 3.00 -18.75 7.17
C ALA A 376 4.00 -19.60 6.38
N TYR A 377 4.44 -19.11 5.22
CA TYR A 377 5.46 -19.77 4.41
C TYR A 377 6.80 -19.89 5.15
N GLY A 378 7.25 -18.81 5.79
CA GLY A 378 8.48 -18.79 6.59
C GLY A 378 8.43 -19.75 7.78
N ILE A 379 7.30 -19.81 8.48
CA ILE A 379 7.07 -20.76 9.59
C ILE A 379 7.15 -22.20 9.08
N CYS A 380 6.46 -22.52 7.97
CA CYS A 380 6.52 -23.84 7.35
C CYS A 380 7.96 -24.23 6.94
N PHE A 381 8.72 -23.28 6.38
CA PHE A 381 10.12 -23.49 6.04
C PHE A 381 10.99 -23.80 7.27
N VAL A 382 10.83 -23.03 8.36
CA VAL A 382 11.57 -23.24 9.62
C VAL A 382 11.20 -24.57 10.27
N ILE A 383 9.92 -24.91 10.35
CA ILE A 383 9.45 -26.22 10.86
C ILE A 383 10.09 -27.35 10.05
N ASN A 384 10.12 -27.23 8.72
CA ASN A 384 10.76 -28.23 7.88
C ASN A 384 12.26 -28.37 8.16
N LEU A 385 12.96 -27.24 8.33
CA LEU A 385 14.38 -27.23 8.68
C LEU A 385 14.64 -27.92 10.03
N ILE A 386 13.82 -27.63 11.04
CA ILE A 386 13.89 -28.28 12.36
C ILE A 386 13.65 -29.78 12.23
N LEU A 387 12.63 -30.21 11.49
CA LEU A 387 12.35 -31.64 11.27
C LEU A 387 13.51 -32.37 10.56
N ILE A 388 14.21 -31.70 9.64
CA ILE A 388 15.40 -32.25 8.99
C ILE A 388 16.54 -32.44 9.99
N LEU A 389 16.73 -31.46 10.89
CA LEU A 389 17.78 -31.50 11.92
C LEU A 389 17.48 -32.54 13.01
N LEU A 390 16.23 -32.66 13.45
CA LEU A 390 15.79 -33.60 14.50
C LEU A 390 15.67 -35.05 14.00
N PHE A 391 15.32 -35.25 12.73
CA PHE A 391 15.23 -36.57 12.10
C PHE A 391 16.14 -36.71 10.89
N PRO A 392 17.47 -36.67 11.07
CA PRO A 392 18.39 -37.02 9.99
C PRO A 392 18.08 -38.45 9.57
N ARG A 393 17.94 -38.70 8.26
CA ARG A 393 17.52 -39.98 7.65
C ARG A 393 18.16 -41.28 8.20
N ARG A 394 19.24 -41.20 8.99
CA ARG A 394 19.83 -42.33 9.71
C ARG A 394 18.87 -42.98 10.72
N SER A 395 17.88 -42.27 11.28
CA SER A 395 16.90 -42.90 12.19
C SER A 395 15.87 -43.76 11.46
N PHE A 396 15.48 -43.39 10.23
CA PHE A 396 14.42 -44.11 9.51
C PHE A 396 14.89 -45.45 8.92
N SER A 397 16.15 -45.54 8.46
CA SER A 397 16.68 -46.83 7.99
C SER A 397 16.98 -47.79 9.13
N LYS A 398 17.40 -47.27 10.31
CA LYS A 398 17.60 -48.09 11.52
C LYS A 398 16.27 -48.60 12.09
N TRP A 399 15.21 -47.79 12.05
CA TRP A 399 13.87 -48.17 12.50
C TRP A 399 13.26 -49.30 11.66
N LEU A 400 13.41 -49.27 10.33
CA LEU A 400 12.95 -50.35 9.43
C LEU A 400 13.75 -51.65 9.58
N THR A 401 15.02 -51.60 10.00
CA THR A 401 15.83 -52.79 10.27
C THR A 401 15.68 -53.34 11.69
N PHE A 402 14.98 -52.65 12.59
CA PHE A 402 14.74 -53.15 13.95
C PHE A 402 13.43 -53.96 14.06
N ASN A 403 12.56 -53.89 13.04
CA ASN A 403 11.29 -54.63 12.93
C ASN A 403 11.33 -55.76 11.89
N ARG A 404 12.53 -56.28 11.58
CA ARG A 404 12.78 -57.54 10.89
C ARG A 404 13.89 -58.27 11.61
#